data_AF-A0A948C329-F1
#
_entry.id   AF-A0A948C329-F1
#
_cell.length_a   1.000
_cell.length_b   1.000
_cell.length_c   1.000
_cell.angle_alpha   90.00
_cell.angle_beta   90.00
_cell.angle_gamma   90.00
#
_symmetry.space_group_name_H-M   'P 1'
#
loop_
_entity.id
_entity.type
_entity.pdbx_description
1 polymer ?
#
loop_
_entity_poly.entity_id
_entity_poly.type
_entity_poly.pdbx_seq_one_letter_code
_entity_poly.pdbx_strand_id
1 'polypeptide(L)' 'MGNADSTIFVPLTTAQQRLFGTKYLSNIALSVTTTEMIDTAKDTIEKTLLAHFKISSPDDANFTVASQADVVTTINDIT' A
#
# COMPACT_ATOMS: atom_id res chain seq x y z
N MET A 1 6.35 -4.93 15.65
CA MET A 1 7.11 -3.76 15.14
C MET A 1 8.55 -3.97 15.57
N GLY A 2 9.42 -4.42 14.65
CA GLY A 2 10.81 -4.73 14.96
C GLY A 2 11.63 -3.48 15.24
N ASN A 3 12.60 -3.57 16.14
CA ASN A 3 13.47 -2.48 16.56
C ASN A 3 14.01 -1.68 15.36
N ALA A 4 13.86 -0.35 15.41
CA ALA A 4 14.36 0.57 14.39
C ALA A 4 15.87 0.43 14.15
N ASP A 5 16.59 -0.14 15.12
CA ASP A 5 18.03 -0.42 15.08
C ASP A 5 18.46 -1.39 13.98
N SER A 6 17.54 -2.18 13.42
CA SER A 6 17.84 -3.14 12.34
C SER A 6 17.27 -2.73 10.98
N THR A 7 16.93 -1.45 10.80
CA THR A 7 16.39 -0.92 9.53
C THR A 7 17.37 0.07 8.91
N ILE A 8 17.65 -0.08 7.62
CA ILE A 8 18.43 0.87 6.84
C ILE A 8 17.62 1.38 5.65
N PHE A 9 17.83 2.65 5.28
CA PHE A 9 17.23 3.22 4.08
C PHE A 9 18.19 3.10 2.91
N VAL A 10 17.68 2.59 1.79
CA VAL A 10 18.42 2.45 0.54
C VAL A 10 17.57 3.00 -0.60
N PRO A 11 18.18 3.56 -1.67
CA PRO A 11 17.44 3.97 -2.85
C PRO A 11 16.67 2.80 -3.48
N LEU A 12 15.44 3.04 -3.90
CA LEU A 12 14.55 2.01 -4.45
C LEU A 12 15.20 1.22 -5.60
N THR A 13 15.81 1.92 -6.56
CA THR A 13 16.47 1.30 -7.71
C THR A 13 17.63 0.40 -7.29
N THR A 14 18.34 0.76 -6.21
CA THR A 14 19.43 -0.07 -5.65
C THR A 14 18.89 -1.33 -5.00
N ALA A 15 17.81 -1.20 -4.20
CA ALA A 15 17.14 -2.35 -3.62
C ALA A 15 16.64 -3.33 -4.68
N GLN A 16 15.96 -2.80 -5.71
CA GLN A 16 15.39 -3.60 -6.80
C GLN A 16 16.46 -4.32 -7.64
N GLN A 17 17.50 -3.61 -8.06
CA GLN A 17 18.49 -4.16 -9.02
C GLN A 17 19.63 -4.92 -8.35
N ARG A 18 20.09 -4.48 -7.18
CA ARG A 18 21.34 -5.00 -6.57
C ARG A 18 21.11 -5.85 -5.33
N LEU A 19 20.03 -5.64 -4.58
CA LEU A 19 19.79 -6.37 -3.33
C LEU A 19 18.80 -7.53 -3.50
N PHE A 20 17.64 -7.27 -4.11
CA PHE A 20 16.53 -8.23 -4.16
C PHE A 20 16.27 -8.84 -5.54
N GLY A 21 16.80 -8.25 -6.62
CA GLY A 21 16.61 -8.75 -7.98
C GLY A 21 15.14 -8.77 -8.42
N THR A 22 14.31 -7.86 -7.88
CA THR A 22 12.87 -7.79 -8.15
C THR A 22 12.47 -6.40 -8.59
N LYS A 23 11.41 -6.33 -9.41
CA LYS A 23 10.78 -5.08 -9.85
C LYS A 23 9.47 -4.75 -9.13
N TYR A 24 9.01 -5.64 -8.24
CA TYR A 24 7.75 -5.49 -7.53
C TYR A 24 7.94 -4.67 -6.25
N LEU A 25 6.90 -3.93 -5.87
CA LEU A 25 6.87 -3.11 -4.67
C LEU A 25 6.00 -3.79 -3.62
N SER A 26 6.46 -3.80 -2.37
CA SER A 26 5.68 -4.35 -1.26
C SER A 26 4.65 -3.37 -0.72
N ASN A 27 5.00 -2.08 -0.67
CA ASN A 27 4.15 -1.02 -0.13
C ASN A 27 4.33 0.27 -0.94
N ILE A 28 3.26 1.03 -1.11
CA ILE A 28 3.28 2.36 -1.72
C ILE A 28 2.55 3.30 -0.76
N ALA A 29 3.24 4.34 -0.30
CA ALA A 29 2.61 5.41 0.48
C ALA A 29 2.13 6.51 -0.47
N LEU A 30 0.87 6.93 -0.30
CA LEU A 30 0.23 7.97 -1.12
C LEU A 30 -0.21 9.11 -0.20
N SER A 31 -0.13 10.33 -0.71
CA SER A 31 -0.61 11.53 -0.03
C SER A 31 -1.78 12.12 -0.83
N VAL A 32 -2.88 12.42 -0.14
CA VAL A 32 -4.09 13.00 -0.72
C VAL A 32 -4.14 14.49 -0.36
N THR A 33 -4.57 15.33 -1.30
CA THR A 33 -4.54 16.79 -1.12
C THR A 33 -5.38 17.26 0.06
N THR A 34 -6.54 16.63 0.31
CA THR A 34 -7.41 16.94 1.44
C THR A 34 -8.00 15.66 2.04
N THR A 35 -8.45 15.76 3.29
CA THR A 35 -9.04 14.64 4.04
C THR A 35 -10.36 14.14 3.44
N GLU A 36 -11.16 15.04 2.86
CA GLU A 36 -12.46 14.68 2.27
C GLU A 36 -12.30 13.84 0.99
N MET A 37 -11.13 13.89 0.36
CA MET A 37 -10.83 13.13 -0.84
C MET A 37 -10.29 11.73 -0.56
N ILE A 38 -10.07 11.34 0.70
CA ILE A 38 -9.47 10.05 1.04
C ILE A 38 -10.31 8.89 0.49
N ASP A 39 -11.62 8.88 0.70
CA ASP A 39 -12.51 7.80 0.24
C ASP A 39 -12.56 7.73 -1.29
N THR A 40 -12.67 8.89 -1.94
CA THR A 40 -12.67 9.00 -3.41
C THR A 40 -11.33 8.52 -3.99
N ALA A 41 -10.22 8.90 -3.37
CA ALA A 41 -8.89 8.48 -3.78
C ALA A 41 -8.73 6.96 -3.62
N LYS A 42 -9.19 6.39 -2.50
CA LYS A 42 -9.15 4.95 -2.22
C LYS A 42 -9.89 4.15 -3.29
N ASP A 43 -11.14 4.51 -3.59
CA ASP A 43 -11.95 3.87 -4.65
C ASP A 43 -11.28 4.00 -6.04
N THR A 44 -10.72 5.18 -6.33
CA THR A 44 -10.01 5.41 -7.61
C THR A 44 -8.76 4.53 -7.72
N ILE A 45 -7.99 4.42 -6.64
CA ILE A 45 -6.78 3.58 -6.59
C ILE A 45 -7.16 2.11 -6.77
N GLU A 46 -8.16 1.62 -6.05
CA GLU A 46 -8.63 0.23 -6.15
C GLU A 46 -9.05 -0.11 -7.58
N LYS A 47 -9.90 0.71 -8.20
CA LYS A 47 -10.32 0.51 -9.60
C LYS A 47 -9.14 0.54 -10.58
N THR A 48 -8.20 1.46 -10.37
CA THR A 48 -7.02 1.58 -11.24
C THR A 48 -6.13 0.35 -11.13
N LEU A 49 -5.90 -0.16 -9.91
CA LEU A 49 -5.08 -1.34 -9.67
C LEU A 49 -5.76 -2.62 -10.20
N LEU A 50 -7.07 -2.79 -9.97
CA LEU A 50 -7.83 -3.92 -10.54
C LEU A 50 -7.73 -3.94 -12.07
N ALA A 51 -7.93 -2.79 -12.72
CA ALA A 51 -7.79 -2.66 -14.16
C ALA A 51 -6.35 -2.93 -14.64
N HIS A 52 -5.34 -2.42 -13.93
CA HIS A 52 -3.94 -2.63 -14.26
C HIS A 52 -3.53 -4.11 -14.19
N PHE A 53 -3.97 -4.81 -13.15
CA PHE A 53 -3.70 -6.23 -12.94
C PHE A 53 -4.66 -7.16 -13.70
N LYS A 54 -5.64 -6.62 -14.42
CA LYS A 54 -6.69 -7.36 -15.14
C LYS A 54 -7.49 -8.31 -14.25
N ILE A 55 -7.73 -7.89 -13.02
CA ILE A 55 -8.50 -8.64 -12.03
C ILE A 55 -9.98 -8.30 -12.22
N SER A 56 -10.80 -9.32 -12.43
CA SER A 56 -12.23 -9.14 -12.71
C SER A 56 -13.10 -9.12 -11.45
N SER A 57 -12.68 -9.81 -10.40
CA SER A 57 -13.34 -9.81 -9.09
C SER A 57 -12.48 -9.12 -8.05
N PRO A 58 -13.00 -8.15 -7.27
CA PRO A 58 -12.28 -7.56 -6.15
C PRO A 58 -11.78 -8.59 -5.13
N ASP A 59 -12.47 -9.73 -4.99
CA ASP A 59 -12.08 -10.81 -4.07
C ASP A 59 -10.77 -11.51 -4.47
N ASP A 60 -10.37 -11.41 -5.74
CA ASP A 60 -9.12 -11.95 -6.26
C ASP A 60 -7.96 -10.94 -6.15
N ALA A 61 -8.20 -9.76 -5.56
CA ALA A 61 -7.18 -8.73 -5.40
C ALA A 61 -6.05 -9.20 -4.48
N ASN A 62 -4.81 -9.09 -4.98
CA ASN A 62 -3.60 -9.39 -4.21
C ASN A 62 -3.00 -8.16 -3.53
N PHE A 63 -3.79 -7.09 -3.35
CA PHE A 63 -3.38 -5.84 -2.73
C PHE A 63 -4.48 -5.32 -1.81
N THR A 64 -4.11 -4.42 -0.90
CA THR A 64 -5.04 -3.75 0.00
C THR A 64 -4.74 -2.27 0.01
N VAL A 65 -5.78 -1.44 -0.06
CA VAL A 65 -5.65 0.02 0.09
C VAL A 65 -6.23 0.38 1.46
N ALA A 66 -5.41 0.94 2.34
CA ALA A 66 -5.82 1.35 3.67
C ALA A 66 -5.43 2.80 3.90
N SER A 67 -6.32 3.57 4.52
CA SER A 67 -6.01 4.91 5.01
C SER A 67 -5.51 4.85 6.46
N GLN A 68 -4.82 5.89 6.92
CA GLN A 68 -4.41 5.98 8.33
C GLN A 68 -5.61 5.98 9.29
N ALA A 69 -6.80 6.42 8.83
CA ALA A 69 -8.03 6.35 9.62
C ALA A 69 -8.54 4.90 9.75
N ASP A 70 -8.46 4.11 8.67
CA ASP A 70 -8.90 2.70 8.65
C ASP A 70 -8.04 1.80 9.55
N VAL A 71 -6.75 2.12 9.67
CA VAL A 71 -5.83 1.35 10.53
C VAL A 71 -6.21 1.51 12.01
N VAL A 72 -6.69 2.69 12.42
CA VAL A 72 -7.09 2.94 13.81
C VAL A 72 -8.35 2.16 14.19
N THR A 73 -9.34 2.08 13.30
CA THR A 73 -10.57 1.29 13.53
C THR A 73 -10.28 -0.21 13.54
N THR A 74 -9.47 -0.70 12.61
CA THR A 74 -9.12 -2.13 12.53
C THR A 74 -8.37 -2.62 13.78
N ILE A 75 -7.60 -1.75 14.46
CA ILE A 75 -6.92 -2.10 15.72
C ILE A 75 -7.90 -2.15 16.90
N ASN A 76 -8.96 -1.33 16.90
CA ASN A 76 -9.97 -1.30 17.98
C ASN A 76 -10.96 -2.47 17.89
N ASP A 77 -11.25 -2.97 16.68
CA ASP A 77 -12.19 -4.08 16.44
C ASP A 77 -11.60 -5.47 16.80
N ILE A 78 -10.33 -5.56 17.20
CA ILE A 78 -9.71 -6.79 17.73
C ILE A 78 -9.90 -6.92 19.25
N THR A 79 -10.76 -6.11 19.87
CA THR A 79 -11.10 -6.21 21.30
C THR A 79 -12.31 -7.10 21.53
#